data_AF-A0A436RV11-F1
#
_entry.id   AF-A0A436RV11-F1
#
_cell.length_a   1.000
_cell.length_b   1.000
_cell.length_c   1.000
_cell.angle_alpha   90.00
_cell.angle_beta   90.00
_cell.angle_gamma   90.00
#
_symmetry.space_group_name_H-M   'P 1'
#
loop_
_entity.id
_entity.type
_entity.pdbx_description
1 polymer ?
#
loop_
_entity_poly.entity_id
_entity_poly.type
_entity_poly.pdbx_seq_one_letter_code
_entity_poly.pdbx_strand_id
1 'polypeptide(L)'
;LYANDLAGGGILDVGGYPVSMARLIAGAATGQPFAEPDKVLGAAHLGQSGVDEWASALLHFAGGIVAEISCSISLDQDNILRIFGAKGRIEVPDFWFAGGNRDVGPGRIEVIRSGAAREVISLNETRHLYSFEVDAAGEAIQAGRQEFAWPGMSWADSLGTLRVLDKWRAAVGLEYEIEKPAKRLNTISGRPLRTDGTAIGKRVLPSLPKPVSLLALGFEDFRSFSSGSILLDAYFEAGGNLFDTGFVYGGGYTETLLGQWLKNRGVREKSVIIAKGAHSPLCYPDVIAKQLAQSLDRLQTDHVDIYFMHRDNPDVPVGEFVDAMDAEARAGRIRGLFGGSNWTMERMDEAITYAKKNGRQKPGALSNNFSLAEMLEPIWAGCVTSSTDAWKAWLAARQMPHFAWSSQGRGFFTDRAGRDRTDNEELVRVWYSERNFARRDRAIELARKLGKSPIHIALAYVLAQPFPSVPLIGPRTLDELEDSLRALDIKLTPEDVAWLDEGAERRRA
;
A
#
# COMPACT_ATOMS: atom_id res chain seq x y z
N LEU A 1 23.79 18.99 -4.08
CA LEU A 1 24.33 18.71 -2.73
C LEU A 1 23.49 19.37 -1.63
N TYR A 2 23.54 20.68 -1.37
CA TYR A 2 22.83 21.25 -0.18
C TYR A 2 21.36 21.68 -0.39
N ALA A 3 20.81 21.54 -1.60
CA ALA A 3 19.45 21.97 -1.94
C ALA A 3 18.42 20.86 -1.64
N ASN A 4 17.62 21.02 -0.58
CA ASN A 4 16.62 20.03 -0.16
C ASN A 4 15.45 19.91 -1.17
N ASP A 5 15.05 21.01 -1.81
CA ASP A 5 14.00 21.02 -2.83
C ASP A 5 14.37 20.27 -4.11
N LEU A 6 15.67 20.07 -4.34
CA LEU A 6 16.23 19.26 -5.42
C LEU A 6 16.72 17.89 -4.96
N ALA A 7 16.32 17.46 -3.75
CA ALA A 7 16.70 16.18 -3.16
C ALA A 7 18.21 15.94 -3.03
N GLY A 8 18.98 16.99 -2.73
CA GLY A 8 20.41 16.86 -2.43
C GLY A 8 20.68 16.23 -1.06
N GLY A 9 21.93 15.82 -0.82
CA GLY A 9 22.40 15.24 0.44
C GLY A 9 23.26 14.01 0.21
N GLY A 10 23.99 13.58 1.23
CA GLY A 10 24.90 12.43 1.15
C GLY A 10 24.23 11.14 0.65
N ILE A 11 23.07 10.78 1.21
CA ILE A 11 22.38 9.51 0.96
C ILE A 11 22.00 9.37 -0.51
N LEU A 12 21.38 10.38 -1.11
CA LEU A 12 20.94 10.32 -2.52
C LEU A 12 22.03 10.70 -3.52
N ASP A 13 22.93 11.64 -3.20
CA ASP A 13 23.97 12.06 -4.13
C ASP A 13 25.11 11.02 -4.23
N VAL A 14 25.53 10.42 -3.10
CA VAL A 14 26.70 9.53 -3.07
C VAL A 14 26.52 8.24 -2.23
N GLY A 15 25.45 8.11 -1.45
CA GLY A 15 25.16 6.91 -0.66
C GLY A 15 24.82 5.67 -1.49
N GLY A 16 24.43 5.86 -2.76
CA GLY A 16 24.17 4.76 -3.70
C GLY A 16 25.40 3.88 -3.95
N TYR A 17 26.61 4.45 -3.96
CA TYR A 17 27.84 3.71 -4.24
C TYR A 17 28.20 2.67 -3.16
N PRO A 18 28.28 3.00 -1.85
CA PRO A 18 28.55 2.00 -0.84
C PRO A 18 27.39 0.99 -0.69
N VAL A 19 26.14 1.41 -0.94
CA VAL A 19 24.98 0.50 -0.93
C VAL A 19 25.09 -0.55 -2.05
N SER A 20 25.31 -0.12 -3.30
CA SER A 20 25.41 -1.05 -4.43
C SER A 20 26.59 -2.00 -4.28
N MET A 21 27.73 -1.51 -3.79
CA MET A 21 28.90 -2.34 -3.51
C MET A 21 28.64 -3.37 -2.41
N ALA A 22 28.00 -2.97 -1.29
CA ALA A 22 27.64 -3.90 -0.22
C ALA A 22 26.69 -5.01 -0.72
N ARG A 23 25.68 -4.63 -1.52
CA ARG A 23 24.70 -5.57 -2.11
C ARG A 23 25.35 -6.53 -3.09
N LEU A 24 26.29 -6.06 -3.92
CA LEU A 24 27.09 -6.89 -4.84
C LEU A 24 27.93 -7.92 -4.08
N ILE A 25 28.66 -7.49 -3.04
CA ILE A 25 29.54 -8.37 -2.25
C ILE A 25 28.73 -9.42 -1.49
N ALA A 26 27.64 -9.01 -0.84
CA ALA A 26 26.75 -9.94 -0.14
C ALA A 26 26.11 -10.96 -1.12
N GLY A 27 25.75 -10.51 -2.33
CA GLY A 27 25.32 -11.39 -3.41
C GLY A 27 26.40 -12.41 -3.78
N ALA A 28 27.60 -11.94 -4.12
CA ALA A 28 28.71 -12.82 -4.49
C ALA A 28 29.04 -13.84 -3.40
N ALA A 29 29.02 -13.44 -2.12
CA ALA A 29 29.23 -14.32 -0.97
C ALA A 29 28.15 -15.41 -0.82
N THR A 30 26.96 -15.20 -1.38
CA THR A 30 25.82 -16.12 -1.33
C THR A 30 25.50 -16.76 -2.69
N GLY A 31 26.37 -16.58 -3.69
CA GLY A 31 26.20 -17.15 -5.03
C GLY A 31 25.10 -16.49 -5.88
N GLN A 32 24.77 -15.22 -5.58
CA GLN A 32 23.77 -14.43 -6.31
C GLN A 32 24.43 -13.19 -6.97
N PRO A 33 23.84 -12.61 -8.02
CA PRO A 33 24.34 -11.37 -8.63
C PRO A 33 24.42 -10.19 -7.65
N PHE A 34 23.45 -10.10 -6.73
CA PHE A 34 23.36 -9.13 -5.64
C PHE A 34 22.49 -9.73 -4.51
N ALA A 35 22.51 -9.15 -3.32
CA ALA A 35 21.63 -9.51 -2.22
C ALA A 35 20.84 -8.30 -1.70
N GLU A 36 19.63 -8.53 -1.21
CA GLU A 36 18.83 -7.50 -0.52
C GLU A 36 19.05 -7.58 0.99
N PRO A 37 19.24 -6.44 1.68
CA PRO A 37 19.32 -6.46 3.12
C PRO A 37 17.93 -6.66 3.75
N ASP A 38 17.85 -7.51 4.76
CA ASP A 38 16.62 -7.72 5.54
C ASP A 38 16.39 -6.59 6.54
N LYS A 39 17.45 -5.89 6.97
CA LYS A 39 17.36 -4.71 7.85
C LYS A 39 18.28 -3.58 7.40
N VAL A 40 17.79 -2.35 7.54
CA VAL A 40 18.53 -1.11 7.32
C VAL A 40 18.35 -0.24 8.56
N LEU A 41 19.44 0.09 9.23
CA LEU A 41 19.47 0.97 10.41
C LEU A 41 20.41 2.13 10.10
N GLY A 42 19.95 3.37 10.24
CA GLY A 42 20.73 4.53 9.82
C GLY A 42 20.81 5.63 10.87
N ALA A 43 21.85 6.45 10.76
CA ALA A 43 22.00 7.72 11.46
C ALA A 43 22.48 8.78 10.45
N ALA A 44 22.07 10.02 10.63
CA ALA A 44 22.51 11.14 9.80
C ALA A 44 22.55 12.43 10.61
N HIS A 45 23.40 13.37 10.17
CA HIS A 45 23.32 14.76 10.57
C HIS A 45 22.59 15.55 9.49
N LEU A 46 21.42 16.06 9.86
CA LEU A 46 20.66 16.96 9.01
C LEU A 46 21.15 18.39 9.24
N GLY A 47 21.68 19.00 8.19
CA GLY A 47 22.18 20.37 8.20
C GLY A 47 21.07 21.41 8.26
N GLN A 48 21.46 22.69 8.28
CA GLN A 48 20.48 23.80 8.31
C GLN A 48 19.56 23.84 7.08
N SER A 49 20.02 23.35 5.93
CA SER A 49 19.19 23.25 4.73
C SER A 49 18.23 22.06 4.75
N GLY A 50 18.27 21.22 5.79
CA GLY A 50 17.41 20.04 5.93
C GLY A 50 17.82 18.85 5.07
N VAL A 51 18.99 18.89 4.42
CA VAL A 51 19.60 17.71 3.78
C VAL A 51 20.49 16.97 4.78
N ASP A 52 20.77 15.71 4.52
CA ASP A 52 21.82 14.99 5.23
C ASP A 52 23.21 15.41 4.73
N GLU A 53 24.00 16.03 5.59
CA GLU A 53 25.36 16.48 5.25
C GLU A 53 26.39 15.34 5.39
N TRP A 54 26.09 14.40 6.27
CA TRP A 54 26.79 13.12 6.43
C TRP A 54 25.86 12.09 7.07
N ALA A 55 26.03 10.83 6.69
CA ALA A 55 25.21 9.73 7.16
C ALA A 55 26.00 8.42 7.25
N SER A 56 25.57 7.54 8.14
CA SER A 56 26.00 6.13 8.19
C SER A 56 24.82 5.18 8.36
N ALA A 57 25.00 3.93 7.92
CA ALA A 57 24.01 2.88 8.12
C ALA A 57 24.65 1.50 8.29
N LEU A 58 23.91 0.63 8.97
CA LEU A 58 24.14 -0.81 9.05
C LEU A 58 23.11 -1.53 8.17
N LEU A 59 23.62 -2.34 7.25
CA LEU A 59 22.85 -3.25 6.42
C LEU A 59 23.05 -4.68 6.93
N HIS A 60 21.97 -5.33 7.34
CA HIS A 60 21.98 -6.75 7.66
C HIS A 60 21.50 -7.53 6.44
N PHE A 61 22.16 -8.63 6.12
CA PHE A 61 21.81 -9.54 5.04
C PHE A 61 21.63 -10.96 5.56
N ALA A 62 20.96 -11.80 4.77
CA ALA A 62 20.88 -13.22 5.03
C ALA A 62 22.28 -13.86 5.18
N GLY A 63 22.36 -14.92 5.99
CA GLY A 63 23.64 -15.60 6.26
C GLY A 63 24.55 -14.88 7.27
N GLY A 64 24.03 -13.86 7.98
CA GLY A 64 24.76 -13.15 9.03
C GLY A 64 25.79 -12.15 8.54
N ILE A 65 25.71 -11.76 7.25
CA ILE A 65 26.57 -10.71 6.68
C ILE A 65 26.05 -9.35 7.15
N VAL A 66 26.96 -8.51 7.65
CA VAL A 66 26.67 -7.13 8.06
C VAL A 66 27.60 -6.19 7.29
N ALA A 67 27.05 -5.14 6.71
CA ALA A 67 27.82 -4.07 6.09
C ALA A 67 27.60 -2.75 6.84
N GLU A 68 28.70 -2.07 7.17
CA GLU A 68 28.68 -0.67 7.59
C GLU A 68 28.96 0.19 6.36
N ILE A 69 28.07 1.14 6.10
CA ILE A 69 28.19 2.08 4.99
C ILE A 69 28.14 3.51 5.52
N SER A 70 28.85 4.41 4.85
CA SER A 70 28.82 5.84 5.17
C SER A 70 28.96 6.68 3.90
N CYS A 71 28.45 7.90 3.98
CA CYS A 71 28.55 8.90 2.93
C CYS A 71 28.58 10.31 3.54
N SER A 72 29.23 11.24 2.85
CA SER A 72 29.27 12.65 3.26
C SER A 72 29.46 13.59 2.08
N ILE A 73 28.87 14.78 2.20
CA ILE A 73 29.11 15.94 1.32
C ILE A 73 29.82 17.09 2.05
N SER A 74 30.16 16.90 3.33
CA SER A 74 30.62 17.95 4.25
C SER A 74 31.84 17.56 5.08
N LEU A 75 32.09 16.26 5.26
CA LEU A 75 33.22 15.69 6.00
C LEU A 75 34.15 14.98 5.01
N ASP A 76 35.45 15.12 5.26
CA ASP A 76 36.49 14.35 4.56
C ASP A 76 36.60 12.96 5.21
N GLN A 77 35.98 11.96 4.59
CA GLN A 77 35.97 10.57 5.05
C GLN A 77 36.86 9.70 4.17
N ASP A 78 37.47 8.67 4.76
CA ASP A 78 38.20 7.66 3.99
C ASP A 78 37.30 7.04 2.90
N ASN A 79 37.72 7.13 1.64
CA ASN A 79 37.11 6.36 0.55
C ASN A 79 37.76 4.96 0.51
N ILE A 80 37.20 4.00 1.24
CA ILE A 80 37.77 2.66 1.29
C ILE A 80 36.71 1.58 1.47
N LEU A 81 36.85 0.51 0.70
CA LEU A 81 36.09 -0.72 0.89
C LEU A 81 36.94 -1.72 1.68
N ARG A 82 36.39 -2.26 2.78
CA ARG A 82 37.03 -3.30 3.59
C ARG A 82 36.10 -4.50 3.73
N ILE A 83 36.57 -5.68 3.32
CA ILE A 83 35.81 -6.94 3.39
C ILE A 83 36.53 -7.87 4.37
N PHE A 84 35.84 -8.27 5.44
CA PHE A 84 36.40 -9.13 6.49
C PHE A 84 35.86 -10.55 6.38
N GLY A 85 36.73 -11.54 6.54
CA GLY A 85 36.34 -12.95 6.57
C GLY A 85 37.26 -13.79 7.45
N ALA A 86 36.90 -15.07 7.64
CA ALA A 86 37.64 -15.96 8.53
C ALA A 86 39.12 -16.20 8.12
N LYS A 87 39.48 -15.95 6.86
CA LYS A 87 40.84 -16.15 6.31
C LYS A 87 41.67 -14.87 6.25
N GLY A 88 41.12 -13.72 6.63
CA GLY A 88 41.77 -12.42 6.51
C GLY A 88 40.82 -11.34 6.01
N ARG A 89 41.35 -10.33 5.33
CA ARG A 89 40.56 -9.22 4.78
C ARG A 89 41.03 -8.77 3.40
N ILE A 90 40.12 -8.13 2.67
CA ILE A 90 40.40 -7.47 1.40
C ILE A 90 40.18 -5.97 1.61
N GLU A 91 41.11 -5.14 1.13
CA GLU A 91 40.99 -3.68 1.14
C GLU A 91 41.10 -3.14 -0.28
N VAL A 92 40.18 -2.26 -0.66
CA VAL A 92 40.20 -1.53 -1.94
C VAL A 92 40.20 -0.03 -1.60
N PRO A 93 41.38 0.62 -1.59
CA PRO A 93 41.48 2.07 -1.45
C PRO A 93 40.80 2.77 -2.62
N ASP A 94 40.20 3.93 -2.34
CA ASP A 94 39.52 4.78 -3.32
C ASP A 94 38.54 4.00 -4.20
N PHE A 95 37.67 3.19 -3.58
CA PHE A 95 36.87 2.20 -4.31
C PHE A 95 35.90 2.81 -5.35
N TRP A 96 35.57 4.11 -5.26
CA TRP A 96 34.89 4.83 -6.35
C TRP A 96 35.72 4.92 -7.63
N PHE A 97 37.04 5.02 -7.49
CA PHE A 97 38.02 5.01 -8.55
C PHE A 97 38.87 3.75 -8.45
N ALA A 98 38.23 2.58 -8.28
CA ALA A 98 38.93 1.33 -8.03
C ALA A 98 39.98 0.99 -9.09
N GLY A 99 39.79 1.41 -10.35
CA GLY A 99 40.75 1.28 -11.46
C GLY A 99 41.98 2.19 -11.37
N GLY A 100 41.93 3.19 -10.50
CA GLY A 100 42.91 4.27 -10.39
C GLY A 100 42.38 5.60 -10.93
N ASN A 101 43.07 6.69 -10.61
CA ASN A 101 42.82 8.00 -11.19
C ASN A 101 44.14 8.80 -11.29
N ARG A 102 44.07 10.01 -11.85
CA ARG A 102 45.24 10.87 -12.05
C ARG A 102 45.97 11.22 -10.75
N ASP A 103 45.23 11.35 -9.65
CA ASP A 103 45.74 11.85 -8.37
C ASP A 103 46.26 10.72 -7.46
N VAL A 104 45.69 9.51 -7.58
CA VAL A 104 45.97 8.33 -6.75
C VAL A 104 46.91 7.33 -7.45
N GLY A 105 46.98 7.36 -8.79
CA GLY A 105 47.73 6.39 -9.59
C GLY A 105 46.92 5.12 -9.91
N PRO A 106 47.57 4.02 -10.33
CA PRO A 106 46.87 2.80 -10.71
C PRO A 106 46.15 2.18 -9.52
N GLY A 107 44.92 1.72 -9.77
CA GLY A 107 44.08 1.07 -8.79
C GLY A 107 44.71 -0.22 -8.24
N ARG A 108 44.45 -0.51 -6.97
CA ARG A 108 44.96 -1.73 -6.31
C ARG A 108 43.93 -2.37 -5.40
N ILE A 109 44.02 -3.69 -5.30
CA ILE A 109 43.29 -4.51 -4.32
C ILE A 109 44.32 -5.17 -3.40
N GLU A 110 44.13 -5.05 -2.10
CA GLU A 110 45.03 -5.63 -1.11
C GLU A 110 44.38 -6.82 -0.42
N VAL A 111 44.97 -8.01 -0.55
CA VAL A 111 44.51 -9.23 0.11
C VAL A 111 45.43 -9.53 1.28
N ILE A 112 44.91 -9.42 2.49
CA ILE A 112 45.66 -9.56 3.74
C ILE A 112 45.20 -10.84 4.44
N ARG A 113 46.03 -11.89 4.41
CA ARG A 113 45.70 -13.19 5.03
C ARG A 113 46.08 -13.23 6.51
N SER A 114 45.34 -14.01 7.30
CA SER A 114 45.67 -14.28 8.70
C SER A 114 47.07 -14.88 8.81
N GLY A 115 48.01 -14.17 9.45
CA GLY A 115 49.44 -14.56 9.50
C GLY A 115 50.40 -13.66 8.70
N ALA A 116 49.96 -12.46 8.28
CA ALA A 116 50.75 -11.33 7.76
C ALA A 116 51.22 -11.36 6.29
N ALA A 117 50.83 -12.37 5.49
CA ALA A 117 51.04 -12.29 4.04
C ALA A 117 50.08 -11.24 3.43
N ARG A 118 50.62 -10.10 2.98
CA ARG A 118 49.94 -9.07 2.20
C ARG A 118 50.25 -9.27 0.72
N GLU A 119 49.22 -9.49 -0.06
CA GLU A 119 49.28 -9.57 -1.52
C GLU A 119 48.64 -8.29 -2.09
N VAL A 120 49.35 -7.60 -2.98
CA VAL A 120 48.84 -6.41 -3.66
C VAL A 120 48.60 -6.75 -5.12
N ILE A 121 47.35 -6.63 -5.55
CA ILE A 121 46.91 -6.85 -6.92
C ILE A 121 46.78 -5.47 -7.57
N SER A 122 47.68 -5.13 -8.49
CA SER A 122 47.56 -3.93 -9.32
C SER A 122 46.55 -4.18 -10.43
N LEU A 123 45.57 -3.30 -10.60
CA LEU A 123 44.56 -3.44 -11.66
C LEU A 123 45.10 -3.02 -13.03
N ASN A 124 46.07 -2.10 -13.08
CA ASN A 124 46.66 -1.54 -14.30
C ASN A 124 45.61 -1.06 -15.33
N GLU A 125 44.44 -0.65 -14.86
CA GLU A 125 43.39 -0.10 -15.72
C GLU A 125 43.76 1.33 -16.13
N THR A 126 43.61 1.63 -17.42
CA THR A 126 44.01 2.91 -18.00
C THR A 126 42.83 3.67 -18.58
N ARG A 127 41.70 3.00 -18.74
CA ARG A 127 40.44 3.60 -19.16
C ARG A 127 39.81 4.39 -18.02
N HIS A 128 39.10 5.45 -18.39
CA HIS A 128 38.33 6.25 -17.44
C HIS A 128 37.09 5.47 -16.97
N LEU A 129 36.67 5.60 -15.71
CA LEU A 129 35.55 4.82 -15.16
C LEU A 129 34.25 4.93 -16.02
N TYR A 130 33.93 6.12 -16.51
CA TYR A 130 32.76 6.34 -17.37
C TYR A 130 32.82 5.60 -18.72
N SER A 131 34.00 5.15 -19.19
CA SER A 131 34.03 4.34 -20.42
C SER A 131 33.38 2.97 -20.20
N PHE A 132 33.48 2.41 -18.99
CA PHE A 132 32.82 1.14 -18.67
C PHE A 132 31.30 1.25 -18.70
N GLU A 133 30.75 2.40 -18.31
CA GLU A 133 29.31 2.66 -18.40
C GLU A 133 28.85 2.75 -19.85
N VAL A 134 29.64 3.43 -20.69
CA VAL A 134 29.38 3.52 -22.13
C VAL A 134 29.47 2.15 -22.80
N ASP A 135 30.50 1.36 -22.48
CA ASP A 135 30.69 0.01 -22.99
C ASP A 135 29.51 -0.90 -22.58
N ALA A 136 29.13 -0.90 -21.29
CA ALA A 136 28.02 -1.70 -20.77
C ALA A 136 26.67 -1.34 -21.43
N ALA A 137 26.41 -0.04 -21.64
CA ALA A 137 25.24 0.43 -22.37
C ALA A 137 25.27 0.00 -23.83
N GLY A 138 26.42 0.13 -24.51
CA GLY A 138 26.62 -0.31 -25.88
C GLY A 138 26.36 -1.81 -26.05
N GLU A 139 26.90 -2.64 -25.16
CA GLU A 139 26.69 -4.08 -25.14
C GLU A 139 25.23 -4.47 -24.92
N ALA A 140 24.53 -3.79 -24.00
CA ALA A 140 23.10 -4.02 -23.77
C ALA A 140 22.26 -3.69 -25.01
N ILE A 141 22.50 -2.53 -25.63
CA ILE A 141 21.79 -2.09 -26.85
C ILE A 141 22.03 -3.07 -28.01
N GLN A 142 23.28 -3.45 -28.26
CA GLN A 142 23.64 -4.38 -29.34
C GLN A 142 23.00 -5.76 -29.13
N ALA A 143 22.85 -6.18 -27.88
CA ALA A 143 22.19 -7.43 -27.53
C ALA A 143 20.66 -7.33 -27.42
N GLY A 144 20.06 -6.18 -27.73
CA GLY A 144 18.61 -5.97 -27.62
C GLY A 144 18.07 -6.00 -26.19
N ARG A 145 18.91 -5.74 -25.18
CA ARG A 145 18.55 -5.67 -23.76
C ARG A 145 18.27 -4.23 -23.33
N GLN A 146 17.45 -4.07 -22.30
CA GLN A 146 17.14 -2.77 -21.68
C GLN A 146 17.82 -2.58 -20.31
N GLU A 147 18.65 -3.53 -19.91
CA GLU A 147 19.40 -3.55 -18.66
C GLU A 147 20.78 -4.21 -18.86
N PHE A 148 21.69 -4.00 -17.92
CA PHE A 148 23.05 -4.54 -18.01
C PHE A 148 23.09 -6.02 -17.62
N ALA A 149 24.00 -6.76 -18.25
CA ALA A 149 24.32 -8.12 -17.81
C ALA A 149 25.27 -8.04 -16.60
N TRP A 150 25.19 -9.01 -15.69
CA TRP A 150 26.14 -9.12 -14.57
C TRP A 150 27.59 -9.17 -15.12
N PRO A 151 28.55 -8.42 -14.53
CA PRO A 151 28.50 -7.72 -13.24
C PRO A 151 27.88 -6.31 -13.25
N GLY A 152 27.33 -5.84 -14.37
CA GLY A 152 26.55 -4.60 -14.42
C GLY A 152 25.22 -4.69 -13.67
N MET A 153 24.65 -3.54 -13.34
CA MET A 153 23.39 -3.45 -12.59
C MET A 153 22.18 -3.78 -13.47
N SER A 154 21.38 -4.76 -13.04
CA SER A 154 20.04 -4.98 -13.60
C SER A 154 19.02 -3.96 -13.07
N TRP A 155 17.80 -3.96 -13.60
CA TRP A 155 16.71 -3.17 -13.01
C TRP A 155 16.39 -3.59 -11.59
N ALA A 156 16.39 -4.90 -11.31
CA ALA A 156 16.14 -5.41 -9.96
C ALA A 156 17.22 -4.94 -8.97
N ASP A 157 18.48 -4.92 -9.40
CA ASP A 157 19.58 -4.40 -8.61
C ASP A 157 19.44 -2.88 -8.38
N SER A 158 19.19 -2.12 -9.44
CA SER A 158 19.00 -0.66 -9.38
C SER A 158 17.86 -0.27 -8.44
N LEU A 159 16.68 -0.90 -8.60
CA LEU A 159 15.51 -0.67 -7.74
C LEU A 159 15.78 -1.09 -6.29
N GLY A 160 16.56 -2.16 -6.07
CA GLY A 160 16.94 -2.58 -4.73
C GLY A 160 17.85 -1.60 -4.02
N THR A 161 18.82 -1.01 -4.74
CA THR A 161 19.64 0.09 -4.22
C THR A 161 18.75 1.26 -3.78
N LEU A 162 17.82 1.70 -4.64
CA LEU A 162 16.88 2.78 -4.29
C LEU A 162 16.03 2.44 -3.06
N ARG A 163 15.54 1.20 -2.93
CA ARG A 163 14.80 0.76 -1.74
C ARG A 163 15.63 0.85 -0.46
N VAL A 164 16.93 0.55 -0.53
CA VAL A 164 17.82 0.68 0.63
C VAL A 164 18.03 2.15 1.00
N LEU A 165 18.23 3.01 0.00
CA LEU A 165 18.34 4.46 0.23
C LEU A 165 17.07 5.01 0.87
N ASP A 166 15.89 4.66 0.37
CA ASP A 166 14.61 5.09 0.96
C ASP A 166 14.44 4.61 2.40
N LYS A 167 14.79 3.36 2.71
CA LYS A 167 14.79 2.85 4.09
C LYS A 167 15.76 3.61 4.98
N TRP A 168 16.93 3.98 4.47
CA TRP A 168 17.93 4.75 5.20
C TRP A 168 17.42 6.17 5.48
N ARG A 169 16.87 6.88 4.47
CA ARG A 169 16.24 8.19 4.64
C ARG A 169 15.13 8.14 5.68
N ALA A 170 14.25 7.15 5.60
CA ALA A 170 13.15 6.96 6.54
C ALA A 170 13.66 6.72 7.98
N ALA A 171 14.73 5.94 8.15
CA ALA A 171 15.32 5.66 9.46
C ALA A 171 15.87 6.92 10.16
N VAL A 172 16.30 7.94 9.39
CA VAL A 172 16.85 9.19 9.91
C VAL A 172 15.85 10.35 9.89
N GLY A 173 14.60 10.10 9.48
CA GLY A 173 13.56 11.12 9.39
C GLY A 173 13.79 12.15 8.29
N LEU A 174 14.55 11.82 7.24
CA LEU A 174 14.80 12.70 6.11
C LEU A 174 13.64 12.66 5.11
N GLU A 175 12.97 13.80 4.96
CA GLU A 175 11.94 14.05 3.95
C GLU A 175 12.29 15.34 3.20
N TYR A 176 12.21 15.30 1.86
CA TYR A 176 12.51 16.46 1.02
C TYR A 176 11.28 17.34 0.79
N GLU A 177 11.48 18.66 0.60
CA GLU A 177 10.41 19.63 0.32
C GLU A 177 9.61 19.24 -0.93
N ILE A 178 10.24 18.65 -1.94
CA ILE A 178 9.57 18.16 -3.15
C ILE A 178 8.64 16.94 -2.89
N GLU A 179 8.79 16.25 -1.76
CA GLU A 179 7.92 15.15 -1.34
C GLU A 179 6.66 15.67 -0.64
N LYS A 180 6.70 16.89 -0.11
CA LYS A 180 5.62 17.46 0.70
C LYS A 180 4.39 17.83 -0.13
N PRO A 181 3.19 17.73 0.46
CA PRO A 181 1.93 18.08 -0.22
C PRO A 181 1.95 19.48 -0.85
N ALA A 182 2.55 20.46 -0.18
CA ALA A 182 2.59 21.84 -0.66
C ALA A 182 3.32 22.02 -2.01
N LYS A 183 4.24 21.11 -2.37
CA LYS A 183 4.98 21.13 -3.63
C LYS A 183 4.43 20.15 -4.67
N ARG A 184 3.67 19.14 -4.24
CA ARG A 184 3.09 18.11 -5.10
C ARG A 184 1.68 18.44 -5.57
N LEU A 185 1.56 19.49 -6.38
CA LEU A 185 0.28 19.97 -6.93
C LEU A 185 -0.21 19.15 -8.13
N ASN A 186 0.71 18.63 -8.94
CA ASN A 186 0.43 17.82 -10.13
C ASN A 186 0.74 16.33 -9.89
N THR A 187 0.39 15.49 -10.87
CA THR A 187 0.81 14.08 -10.91
C THR A 187 2.33 13.96 -10.88
N ILE A 188 2.86 12.75 -10.61
CA ILE A 188 4.31 12.51 -10.61
C ILE A 188 4.99 12.86 -11.94
N SER A 189 4.25 12.81 -13.06
CA SER A 189 4.73 13.21 -14.38
C SER A 189 4.73 14.72 -14.63
N GLY A 190 4.35 15.53 -13.63
CA GLY A 190 4.21 16.99 -13.73
C GLY A 190 2.92 17.46 -14.43
N ARG A 191 2.10 16.53 -14.94
CA ARG A 191 0.85 16.83 -15.64
C ARG A 191 -0.33 17.03 -14.68
N PRO A 192 -1.36 17.81 -15.06
CA PRO A 192 -2.64 17.82 -14.35
C PRO A 192 -3.27 16.42 -14.29
N LEU A 193 -4.05 16.16 -13.24
CA LEU A 193 -4.77 14.89 -13.06
C LEU A 193 -5.87 14.72 -14.12
N ARG A 194 -5.89 13.58 -14.80
CA ARG A 194 -6.93 13.25 -15.77
C ARG A 194 -8.23 12.83 -15.10
N THR A 195 -9.36 13.08 -15.76
CA THR A 195 -10.69 12.77 -15.22
C THR A 195 -11.60 12.02 -16.21
N ASP A 196 -11.02 11.46 -17.27
CA ASP A 196 -11.69 10.77 -18.38
C ASP A 196 -11.58 9.24 -18.30
N GLY A 197 -11.02 8.71 -17.20
CA GLY A 197 -10.89 7.28 -16.96
C GLY A 197 -12.21 6.53 -16.90
N THR A 198 -12.26 5.35 -17.53
CA THR A 198 -13.46 4.51 -17.62
C THR A 198 -13.23 3.05 -17.23
N ALA A 199 -12.00 2.67 -16.84
CA ALA A 199 -11.68 1.29 -16.47
C ALA A 199 -12.49 0.82 -15.25
N ILE A 200 -12.67 1.70 -14.26
CA ILE A 200 -13.55 1.47 -13.12
C ILE A 200 -14.95 1.99 -13.47
N GLY A 201 -15.85 1.05 -13.75
CA GLY A 201 -17.26 1.36 -13.99
C GLY A 201 -17.92 2.08 -12.80
N LYS A 202 -19.07 2.70 -13.07
CA LYS A 202 -19.87 3.42 -12.07
C LYS A 202 -21.19 2.72 -11.79
N ARG A 203 -21.77 3.03 -10.62
CA ARG A 203 -23.15 2.71 -10.28
C ARG A 203 -23.83 3.88 -9.59
N VAL A 204 -25.16 3.89 -9.67
CA VAL A 204 -26.00 4.84 -8.93
C VAL A 204 -26.40 4.19 -7.61
N LEU A 205 -26.11 4.85 -6.50
CA LEU A 205 -26.69 4.49 -5.21
C LEU A 205 -27.81 5.49 -4.87
N PRO A 206 -28.98 5.02 -4.44
CA PRO A 206 -30.06 5.92 -4.02
C PRO A 206 -29.57 6.90 -2.94
N SER A 207 -30.00 8.17 -3.03
CA SER A 207 -29.64 9.25 -2.10
C SER A 207 -28.22 9.80 -2.20
N LEU A 208 -27.41 9.36 -3.19
CA LEU A 208 -26.16 10.05 -3.54
C LEU A 208 -26.37 10.94 -4.77
N PRO A 209 -25.80 12.16 -4.80
CA PRO A 209 -26.01 13.11 -5.89
C PRO A 209 -25.22 12.76 -7.16
N LYS A 210 -24.27 11.83 -7.10
CA LYS A 210 -23.43 11.43 -8.22
C LYS A 210 -23.17 9.91 -8.24
N PRO A 211 -22.96 9.31 -9.42
CA PRO A 211 -22.54 7.92 -9.52
C PRO A 211 -21.22 7.67 -8.78
N VAL A 212 -21.11 6.51 -8.13
CA VAL A 212 -19.91 6.05 -7.42
C VAL A 212 -19.22 4.95 -8.22
N SER A 213 -17.90 4.85 -8.12
CA SER A 213 -17.14 3.73 -8.69
C SER A 213 -17.60 2.40 -8.08
N LEU A 214 -17.54 1.33 -8.88
CA LEU A 214 -17.88 -0.03 -8.45
C LEU A 214 -16.96 -0.54 -7.33
N LEU A 215 -15.73 -0.03 -7.27
CA LEU A 215 -14.75 -0.28 -6.21
C LEU A 215 -14.59 0.98 -5.37
N ALA A 216 -14.53 0.84 -4.05
CA ALA A 216 -14.03 1.88 -3.15
C ALA A 216 -12.54 1.67 -2.88
N LEU A 217 -11.76 2.74 -2.79
CA LEU A 217 -10.37 2.67 -2.34
C LEU A 217 -10.30 2.88 -0.82
N GLY A 218 -9.84 1.86 -0.08
CA GLY A 218 -9.67 1.91 1.38
C GLY A 218 -8.38 2.60 1.82
N PHE A 219 -8.43 3.33 2.94
CA PHE A 219 -7.34 4.20 3.44
C PHE A 219 -6.65 3.70 4.71
N GLU A 220 -6.68 2.39 4.99
CA GLU A 220 -6.06 1.86 6.22
C GLU A 220 -4.53 2.03 6.24
N ASP A 221 -3.83 1.92 5.09
CA ASP A 221 -2.35 1.89 5.03
C ASP A 221 -1.77 2.89 4.00
N PHE A 222 -1.99 4.18 4.23
CA PHE A 222 -1.29 5.27 3.52
C PHE A 222 -0.25 5.91 4.43
N ARG A 223 1.03 5.80 4.05
CA ARG A 223 2.16 6.16 4.94
C ARG A 223 2.75 7.54 4.68
N SER A 224 2.83 7.96 3.43
CA SER A 224 3.40 9.25 3.03
C SER A 224 2.53 9.89 1.93
N PHE A 225 2.51 11.22 1.87
CA PHE A 225 1.83 11.92 0.78
C PHE A 225 2.48 11.60 -0.58
N SER A 226 3.82 11.54 -0.63
CA SER A 226 4.57 11.32 -1.87
C SER A 226 4.21 9.99 -2.53
N SER A 227 4.18 8.90 -1.76
CA SER A 227 3.77 7.58 -2.26
C SER A 227 2.25 7.48 -2.44
N GLY A 228 1.49 8.00 -1.48
CA GLY A 228 0.03 7.92 -1.47
C GLY A 228 -0.61 8.64 -2.66
N SER A 229 -0.14 9.84 -2.97
CA SER A 229 -0.67 10.63 -4.09
C SER A 229 -0.55 9.93 -5.45
N ILE A 230 0.49 9.12 -5.67
CA ILE A 230 0.66 8.34 -6.91
C ILE A 230 -0.44 7.29 -7.06
N LEU A 231 -0.74 6.57 -5.98
CA LEU A 231 -1.79 5.55 -5.95
C LEU A 231 -3.19 6.18 -6.10
N LEU A 232 -3.41 7.33 -5.45
CA LEU A 232 -4.66 8.09 -5.57
C LEU A 232 -4.87 8.64 -6.98
N ASP A 233 -3.81 9.18 -7.58
CA ASP A 233 -3.83 9.65 -8.97
C ASP A 233 -4.19 8.48 -9.89
N ALA A 234 -3.52 7.33 -9.77
CA ALA A 234 -3.79 6.15 -10.59
C ALA A 234 -5.22 5.61 -10.44
N TYR A 235 -5.71 5.50 -9.20
CA TYR A 235 -7.09 5.05 -8.95
C TYR A 235 -8.12 6.02 -9.54
N PHE A 236 -7.92 7.33 -9.37
CA PHE A 236 -8.82 8.34 -9.92
C PHE A 236 -8.78 8.36 -11.46
N GLU A 237 -7.59 8.31 -12.06
CA GLU A 237 -7.41 8.27 -13.52
C GLU A 237 -7.92 6.96 -14.14
N ALA A 238 -8.04 5.87 -13.37
CA ALA A 238 -8.73 4.66 -13.81
C ALA A 238 -10.27 4.81 -13.81
N GLY A 239 -10.80 5.93 -13.34
CA GLY A 239 -12.24 6.17 -13.19
C GLY A 239 -12.75 5.93 -11.78
N GLY A 240 -11.89 5.79 -10.78
CA GLY A 240 -12.26 5.71 -9.37
C GLY A 240 -12.76 7.06 -8.84
N ASN A 241 -13.76 7.06 -7.95
CA ASN A 241 -14.15 8.29 -7.24
C ASN A 241 -14.69 8.05 -5.83
N LEU A 242 -14.63 6.82 -5.31
CA LEU A 242 -15.16 6.47 -4.00
C LEU A 242 -14.00 6.15 -3.06
N PHE A 243 -13.81 7.00 -2.06
CA PHE A 243 -12.68 6.92 -1.12
C PHE A 243 -13.20 6.61 0.27
N ASP A 244 -12.62 5.59 0.90
CA ASP A 244 -13.05 5.06 2.17
C ASP A 244 -12.00 5.28 3.26
N THR A 245 -12.28 6.20 4.18
CA THR A 245 -11.40 6.56 5.30
C THR A 245 -12.08 6.38 6.66
N GLY A 246 -11.36 6.67 7.74
CA GLY A 246 -11.84 6.52 9.10
C GLY A 246 -11.00 7.32 10.10
N PHE A 247 -11.67 7.86 11.11
CA PHE A 247 -11.13 8.75 12.13
C PHE A 247 -9.86 8.22 12.83
N VAL A 248 -9.78 6.90 13.01
CA VAL A 248 -8.68 6.22 13.72
C VAL A 248 -7.52 5.82 12.80
N TYR A 249 -7.69 5.85 11.48
CA TYR A 249 -6.67 5.37 10.54
C TYR A 249 -5.44 6.29 10.56
N GLY A 250 -4.26 5.69 10.76
CA GLY A 250 -3.00 6.42 10.92
C GLY A 250 -3.04 7.51 12.00
N GLY A 251 -3.89 7.39 13.03
CA GLY A 251 -4.09 8.44 14.03
C GLY A 251 -4.69 9.74 13.46
N GLY A 252 -5.39 9.68 12.32
CA GLY A 252 -5.94 10.82 11.61
C GLY A 252 -5.08 11.33 10.44
N TYR A 253 -3.88 10.77 10.27
CA TYR A 253 -2.98 11.17 9.19
C TYR A 253 -3.57 10.85 7.81
N THR A 254 -4.25 9.72 7.64
CA THR A 254 -4.76 9.32 6.30
C THR A 254 -5.91 10.20 5.83
N GLU A 255 -6.75 10.72 6.75
CA GLU A 255 -7.73 11.78 6.46
C GLU A 255 -7.05 13.08 6.02
N THR A 256 -5.96 13.46 6.70
CA THR A 256 -5.17 14.67 6.37
C THR A 256 -4.56 14.55 4.98
N LEU A 257 -3.95 13.40 4.68
CA LEU A 257 -3.38 13.08 3.37
C LEU A 257 -4.44 13.13 2.26
N LEU A 258 -5.60 12.51 2.49
CA LEU A 258 -6.70 12.54 1.54
C LEU A 258 -7.20 13.97 1.30
N GLY A 259 -7.42 14.74 2.36
CA GLY A 259 -7.86 16.14 2.25
C GLY A 259 -6.89 16.99 1.44
N GLN A 260 -5.59 16.88 1.75
CA GLN A 260 -4.54 17.55 0.99
C GLN A 260 -4.53 17.14 -0.48
N TRP A 261 -4.70 15.85 -0.78
CA TRP A 261 -4.73 15.36 -2.16
C TRP A 261 -5.96 15.89 -2.92
N LEU A 262 -7.16 15.82 -2.31
CA LEU A 262 -8.39 16.36 -2.90
C LEU A 262 -8.26 17.84 -3.22
N LYS A 263 -7.65 18.61 -2.32
CA LYS A 263 -7.38 20.04 -2.49
C LYS A 263 -6.35 20.29 -3.59
N ASN A 264 -5.20 19.61 -3.54
CA ASN A 264 -4.11 19.78 -4.51
C ASN A 264 -4.55 19.46 -5.93
N ARG A 265 -5.35 18.41 -6.11
CA ARG A 265 -5.86 17.99 -7.42
C ARG A 265 -7.14 18.72 -7.84
N GLY A 266 -7.79 19.44 -6.92
CA GLY A 266 -9.04 20.15 -7.20
C GLY A 266 -10.22 19.21 -7.52
N VAL A 267 -10.28 18.04 -6.87
CA VAL A 267 -11.24 16.97 -7.21
C VAL A 267 -12.27 16.65 -6.12
N ARG A 268 -12.34 17.43 -5.03
CA ARG A 268 -13.33 17.21 -3.95
C ARG A 268 -14.75 17.00 -4.47
N GLU A 269 -15.19 17.84 -5.41
CA GLU A 269 -16.55 17.77 -5.98
C GLU A 269 -16.74 16.64 -7.01
N LYS A 270 -15.66 16.00 -7.48
CA LYS A 270 -15.73 14.80 -8.33
C LYS A 270 -15.67 13.51 -7.50
N SER A 271 -15.17 13.61 -6.28
CA SER A 271 -15.04 12.51 -5.33
C SER A 271 -16.31 12.30 -4.50
N VAL A 272 -16.42 11.09 -3.97
CA VAL A 272 -17.39 10.64 -2.96
C VAL A 272 -16.60 10.09 -1.79
N ILE A 273 -16.77 10.68 -0.62
CA ILE A 273 -15.99 10.36 0.58
C ILE A 273 -16.86 9.61 1.57
N ILE A 274 -16.41 8.42 1.96
CA ILE A 274 -16.87 7.68 3.12
C ILE A 274 -15.94 8.02 4.29
N ALA A 275 -16.49 8.57 5.37
CA ALA A 275 -15.77 8.70 6.64
C ALA A 275 -16.40 7.81 7.72
N LYS A 276 -15.61 7.45 8.74
CA LYS A 276 -16.08 6.64 9.87
C LYS A 276 -15.59 7.21 11.19
N GLY A 277 -16.51 7.45 12.13
CA GLY A 277 -16.19 7.86 13.50
C GLY A 277 -16.94 6.97 14.50
N ALA A 278 -16.96 7.34 15.79
CA ALA A 278 -17.51 6.53 16.87
C ALA A 278 -16.91 5.09 16.88
N HIS A 279 -15.60 5.02 17.12
CA HIS A 279 -14.88 3.75 17.29
C HIS A 279 -14.67 3.43 18.77
N SER A 280 -14.73 2.15 19.15
CA SER A 280 -14.47 1.69 20.51
C SER A 280 -13.06 2.12 21.01
N PRO A 281 -12.90 2.49 22.29
CA PRO A 281 -13.92 2.48 23.34
C PRO A 281 -14.87 3.70 23.33
N LEU A 282 -14.59 4.73 22.53
CA LEU A 282 -15.39 5.97 22.48
C LEU A 282 -16.51 5.88 21.44
N CYS A 283 -17.49 5.01 21.72
CA CYS A 283 -18.65 4.76 20.87
C CYS A 283 -19.94 5.24 21.58
N TYR A 284 -20.18 6.55 21.56
CA TYR A 284 -21.32 7.20 22.21
C TYR A 284 -21.95 8.27 21.29
N PRO A 285 -23.26 8.57 21.42
CA PRO A 285 -23.95 9.49 20.51
C PRO A 285 -23.30 10.88 20.42
N ASP A 286 -22.83 11.42 21.55
CA ASP A 286 -22.21 12.75 21.63
C ASP A 286 -20.82 12.83 20.97
N VAL A 287 -20.18 11.67 20.73
CA VAL A 287 -18.86 11.58 20.08
C VAL A 287 -18.97 11.72 18.56
N ILE A 288 -20.12 11.41 17.97
CA ILE A 288 -20.34 11.44 16.52
C ILE A 288 -20.03 12.83 15.95
N ALA A 289 -20.65 13.89 16.50
CA ALA A 289 -20.45 15.25 16.03
C ALA A 289 -18.99 15.72 16.23
N LYS A 290 -18.37 15.36 17.37
CA LYS A 290 -17.00 15.75 17.73
C LYS A 290 -15.99 15.15 16.76
N GLN A 291 -16.08 13.84 16.50
CA GLN A 291 -15.16 13.15 15.61
C GLN A 291 -15.41 13.53 14.16
N LEU A 292 -16.67 13.67 13.72
CA LEU A 292 -16.97 14.14 12.37
C LEU A 292 -16.40 15.54 12.12
N ALA A 293 -16.52 16.48 13.07
CA ALA A 293 -15.92 17.81 12.92
C ALA A 293 -14.39 17.75 12.74
N GLN A 294 -13.70 16.89 13.48
CA GLN A 294 -12.25 16.69 13.34
C GLN A 294 -11.89 16.01 12.02
N SER A 295 -12.66 15.00 11.58
CA SER A 295 -12.50 14.37 10.27
C SER A 295 -12.66 15.38 9.13
N LEU A 296 -13.66 16.26 9.21
CA LEU A 296 -13.92 17.30 8.21
C LEU A 296 -12.78 18.33 8.13
N ASP A 297 -12.23 18.74 9.27
CA ASP A 297 -11.05 19.62 9.32
C ASP A 297 -9.83 18.98 8.63
N ARG A 298 -9.51 17.72 8.96
CA ARG A 298 -8.43 16.96 8.33
C ARG A 298 -8.66 16.76 6.83
N LEU A 299 -9.89 16.42 6.44
CA LEU A 299 -10.29 16.24 5.04
C LEU A 299 -10.38 17.56 4.27
N GLN A 300 -10.25 18.71 4.93
CA GLN A 300 -10.34 20.05 4.34
C GLN A 300 -11.63 20.28 3.54
N THR A 301 -12.75 19.82 4.09
CA THR A 301 -14.09 19.86 3.48
C THR A 301 -15.16 20.10 4.54
N ASP A 302 -16.29 20.69 4.16
CA ASP A 302 -17.43 20.97 5.05
C ASP A 302 -18.38 19.77 5.23
N HIS A 303 -18.24 18.75 4.37
CA HIS A 303 -19.10 17.57 4.38
C HIS A 303 -18.39 16.29 3.93
N VAL A 304 -18.99 15.15 4.29
CA VAL A 304 -18.77 13.83 3.69
C VAL A 304 -20.02 13.37 2.94
N ASP A 305 -19.82 12.47 1.99
CA ASP A 305 -20.91 11.95 1.16
C ASP A 305 -21.60 10.75 1.84
N ILE A 306 -20.82 9.94 2.55
CA ILE A 306 -21.30 8.79 3.33
C ILE A 306 -20.61 8.80 4.70
N TYR A 307 -21.35 8.49 5.75
CA TYR A 307 -20.79 8.37 7.10
C TYR A 307 -21.19 7.08 7.78
N PHE A 308 -20.23 6.36 8.36
CA PHE A 308 -20.52 5.20 9.21
C PHE A 308 -20.11 5.44 10.65
N MET A 309 -20.92 4.94 11.59
CA MET A 309 -20.36 4.58 12.88
C MET A 309 -19.43 3.37 12.71
N HIS A 310 -18.17 3.51 13.11
CA HIS A 310 -17.11 2.55 12.82
C HIS A 310 -17.27 1.26 13.65
N ARG A 311 -17.91 1.35 14.82
CA ARG A 311 -18.33 0.22 15.66
C ARG A 311 -19.76 0.47 16.16
N ASP A 312 -20.36 -0.53 16.78
CA ASP A 312 -21.59 -0.37 17.56
C ASP A 312 -21.27 -0.29 19.06
N ASN A 313 -22.23 0.23 19.82
CA ASN A 313 -22.27 0.11 21.26
C ASN A 313 -23.69 -0.37 21.66
N PRO A 314 -23.84 -1.68 21.97
CA PRO A 314 -25.15 -2.26 22.27
C PRO A 314 -25.70 -1.83 23.63
N ASP A 315 -24.88 -1.24 24.51
CA ASP A 315 -25.31 -0.74 25.82
C ASP A 315 -26.10 0.58 25.72
N VAL A 316 -26.09 1.23 24.55
CA VAL A 316 -26.83 2.47 24.27
C VAL A 316 -27.98 2.17 23.30
N PRO A 317 -29.21 2.66 23.56
CA PRO A 317 -30.32 2.52 22.63
C PRO A 317 -29.99 3.02 21.22
N VAL A 318 -30.34 2.26 20.18
CA VAL A 318 -29.95 2.62 18.80
C VAL A 318 -30.53 3.96 18.35
N GLY A 319 -31.68 4.33 18.92
CA GLY A 319 -32.38 5.56 18.60
C GLY A 319 -31.54 6.81 18.88
N GLU A 320 -30.73 6.80 19.93
CA GLU A 320 -29.85 7.93 20.26
C GLU A 320 -28.76 8.13 19.20
N PHE A 321 -28.22 7.04 18.64
CA PHE A 321 -27.29 7.11 17.51
C PHE A 321 -27.96 7.59 16.23
N VAL A 322 -29.20 7.14 15.97
CA VAL A 322 -29.99 7.59 14.82
C VAL A 322 -30.26 9.10 14.92
N ASP A 323 -30.66 9.59 16.09
CA ASP A 323 -30.89 11.02 16.32
C ASP A 323 -29.61 11.85 16.15
N ALA A 324 -28.47 11.36 16.65
CA ALA A 324 -27.18 12.01 16.47
C ALA A 324 -26.76 12.06 14.98
N MET A 325 -26.84 10.96 14.24
CA MET A 325 -26.50 10.94 12.81
C MET A 325 -27.46 11.80 11.96
N ASP A 326 -28.76 11.78 12.27
CA ASP A 326 -29.76 12.62 11.60
C ASP A 326 -29.49 14.12 11.84
N ALA A 327 -29.05 14.51 13.04
CA ALA A 327 -28.66 15.88 13.32
C ALA A 327 -27.48 16.34 12.45
N GLU A 328 -26.47 15.49 12.26
CA GLU A 328 -25.31 15.77 11.39
C GLU A 328 -25.72 15.84 9.91
N ALA A 329 -26.66 15.01 9.48
CA ALA A 329 -27.23 15.04 8.13
C ALA A 329 -28.03 16.34 7.90
N ARG A 330 -28.89 16.74 8.83
CA ARG A 330 -29.64 18.02 8.78
C ARG A 330 -28.72 19.23 8.80
N ALA A 331 -27.58 19.14 9.49
CA ALA A 331 -26.56 20.18 9.49
C ALA A 331 -25.75 20.23 8.19
N GLY A 332 -25.99 19.32 7.24
CA GLY A 332 -25.29 19.26 5.94
C GLY A 332 -23.89 18.68 6.00
N ARG A 333 -23.43 18.21 7.17
CA ARG A 333 -22.11 17.59 7.35
C ARG A 333 -22.07 16.17 6.78
N ILE A 334 -23.21 15.49 6.70
CA ILE A 334 -23.42 14.24 5.96
C ILE A 334 -24.41 14.53 4.83
N ARG A 335 -23.98 14.52 3.57
CA ARG A 335 -24.86 14.88 2.43
C ARG A 335 -25.65 13.71 1.85
N GLY A 336 -25.21 12.49 2.07
CA GLY A 336 -25.81 11.29 1.48
C GLY A 336 -26.29 10.30 2.52
N LEU A 337 -25.68 9.12 2.50
CA LEU A 337 -26.09 7.99 3.34
C LEU A 337 -25.35 8.00 4.68
N PHE A 338 -26.01 7.53 5.72
CA PHE A 338 -25.32 7.10 6.93
C PHE A 338 -25.76 5.72 7.38
N GLY A 339 -24.97 5.08 8.23
CA GLY A 339 -25.33 3.82 8.87
C GLY A 339 -24.25 3.24 9.76
N GLY A 340 -24.30 1.92 9.94
CA GLY A 340 -23.37 1.19 10.78
C GLY A 340 -22.24 0.52 10.01
N SER A 341 -21.06 0.47 10.61
CA SER A 341 -20.01 -0.48 10.27
C SER A 341 -19.86 -1.46 11.41
N ASN A 342 -19.80 -2.75 11.09
CA ASN A 342 -19.79 -3.85 12.06
C ASN A 342 -21.06 -3.91 12.93
N TRP A 343 -22.22 -3.64 12.33
CA TRP A 343 -23.51 -3.74 13.01
C TRP A 343 -24.19 -5.07 12.68
N THR A 344 -25.04 -5.57 13.57
CA THR A 344 -25.86 -6.76 13.31
C THR A 344 -27.10 -6.43 12.47
N MET A 345 -27.77 -7.46 11.93
CA MET A 345 -29.03 -7.29 11.20
C MET A 345 -30.11 -6.68 12.09
N GLU A 346 -30.21 -7.19 13.32
CA GLU A 346 -31.18 -6.77 14.33
C GLU A 346 -30.98 -5.30 14.68
N ARG A 347 -29.72 -4.90 14.89
CA ARG A 347 -29.37 -3.52 15.20
C ARG A 347 -29.74 -2.57 14.06
N MET A 348 -29.46 -2.95 12.82
CA MET A 348 -29.84 -2.17 11.64
C MET A 348 -31.36 -2.05 11.51
N ASP A 349 -32.11 -3.14 11.71
CA ASP A 349 -33.56 -3.14 11.64
C ASP A 349 -34.21 -2.30 12.75
N GLU A 350 -33.67 -2.37 13.97
CA GLU A 350 -34.07 -1.52 15.10
C GLU A 350 -33.86 -0.04 14.74
N ALA A 351 -32.70 0.32 14.19
CA ALA A 351 -32.35 1.68 13.79
C ALA A 351 -33.29 2.22 12.70
N ILE A 352 -33.56 1.42 11.67
CA ILE A 352 -34.48 1.75 10.58
C ILE A 352 -35.91 1.94 11.10
N THR A 353 -36.35 1.07 12.01
CA THR A 353 -37.68 1.12 12.62
C THR A 353 -37.84 2.38 13.48
N TYR A 354 -36.84 2.68 14.32
CA TYR A 354 -36.81 3.90 15.12
C TYR A 354 -36.85 5.16 14.24
N ALA A 355 -36.03 5.21 13.19
CA ALA A 355 -35.99 6.36 12.28
C ALA A 355 -37.35 6.64 11.64
N LYS A 356 -38.01 5.59 11.14
CA LYS A 356 -39.36 5.69 10.56
C LYS A 356 -40.39 6.19 11.57
N LYS A 357 -40.38 5.62 12.79
CA LYS A 357 -41.34 5.99 13.85
C LYS A 357 -41.18 7.44 14.30
N ASN A 358 -39.95 7.97 14.30
CA ASN A 358 -39.63 9.29 14.83
C ASN A 358 -39.37 10.37 13.76
N GLY A 359 -39.67 10.09 12.48
CA GLY A 359 -39.49 11.04 11.38
C GLY A 359 -38.03 11.49 11.21
N ARG A 360 -37.08 10.55 11.32
CA ARG A 360 -35.65 10.76 11.07
C ARG A 360 -35.27 10.16 9.72
N GLN A 361 -34.16 10.62 9.15
CA GLN A 361 -33.52 9.94 8.03
C GLN A 361 -33.17 8.50 8.46
N LYS A 362 -33.56 7.53 7.65
CA LYS A 362 -33.24 6.12 7.91
C LYS A 362 -31.75 5.85 7.66
N PRO A 363 -31.07 5.07 8.52
CA PRO A 363 -29.82 4.44 8.13
C PRO A 363 -29.99 3.69 6.80
N GLY A 364 -29.12 3.99 5.85
CA GLY A 364 -29.28 3.60 4.45
C GLY A 364 -28.07 2.92 3.83
N ALA A 365 -27.06 2.59 4.64
CA ALA A 365 -25.89 1.83 4.21
C ALA A 365 -25.34 0.98 5.35
N LEU A 366 -24.64 -0.10 5.01
CA LEU A 366 -23.94 -0.98 5.95
C LEU A 366 -22.49 -1.21 5.49
N SER A 367 -21.53 -1.21 6.40
CA SER A 367 -20.13 -1.58 6.10
C SER A 367 -19.64 -2.70 7.01
N ASN A 368 -19.91 -3.95 6.63
CA ASN A 368 -19.44 -5.15 7.31
C ASN A 368 -18.38 -5.90 6.47
N ASN A 369 -17.70 -6.86 7.09
CA ASN A 369 -16.83 -7.74 6.33
C ASN A 369 -17.67 -8.58 5.37
N PHE A 370 -17.24 -8.66 4.13
CA PHE A 370 -17.80 -9.60 3.17
C PHE A 370 -16.79 -9.93 2.09
N SER A 371 -16.50 -11.21 1.95
CA SER A 371 -15.64 -11.76 0.90
C SER A 371 -16.13 -13.17 0.53
N LEU A 372 -15.59 -13.73 -0.56
CA LEU A 372 -15.84 -15.12 -0.90
C LEU A 372 -15.43 -16.06 0.24
N ALA A 373 -14.24 -15.88 0.81
CA ALA A 373 -13.87 -16.53 2.07
C ALA A 373 -14.64 -15.86 3.22
N GLU A 374 -15.12 -16.66 4.16
CA GLU A 374 -15.81 -16.17 5.36
C GLU A 374 -14.81 -15.90 6.48
N MET A 375 -14.94 -14.74 7.11
CA MET A 375 -14.18 -14.39 8.31
C MET A 375 -14.74 -15.21 9.49
N LEU A 376 -14.00 -16.23 9.91
CA LEU A 376 -14.43 -17.19 10.94
C LEU A 376 -14.33 -16.58 12.34
N GLU A 377 -13.21 -15.93 12.60
CA GLU A 377 -12.97 -15.15 13.81
C GLU A 377 -12.80 -13.69 13.44
N PRO A 378 -13.40 -12.74 14.19
CA PRO A 378 -13.15 -11.32 13.97
C PRO A 378 -11.66 -11.01 14.01
N ILE A 379 -11.16 -10.31 12.98
CA ILE A 379 -9.77 -9.83 12.93
C ILE A 379 -9.52 -8.87 14.10
N TRP A 380 -10.52 -8.02 14.39
CA TRP A 380 -10.52 -7.10 15.52
C TRP A 380 -11.80 -7.25 16.32
N ALA A 381 -11.73 -6.95 17.62
CA ALA A 381 -12.90 -6.98 18.49
C ALA A 381 -14.01 -6.05 17.97
N GLY A 382 -15.25 -6.53 18.07
CA GLY A 382 -16.44 -5.83 17.60
C GLY A 382 -16.61 -5.80 16.08
N CYS A 383 -15.82 -6.55 15.30
CA CYS A 383 -16.06 -6.73 13.86
C CYS A 383 -17.14 -7.77 13.57
N VAL A 384 -17.92 -7.53 12.52
CA VAL A 384 -19.02 -8.40 12.09
C VAL A 384 -18.83 -8.78 10.62
N THR A 385 -19.04 -10.06 10.30
CA THR A 385 -19.13 -10.55 8.92
C THR A 385 -20.59 -10.62 8.47
N SER A 386 -20.84 -10.30 7.20
CA SER A 386 -22.11 -10.46 6.53
C SER A 386 -22.08 -11.55 5.45
N SER A 387 -21.21 -12.55 5.59
CA SER A 387 -21.00 -13.63 4.60
C SER A 387 -22.00 -14.80 4.70
N THR A 388 -22.82 -14.88 5.74
CA THR A 388 -23.78 -16.00 5.91
C THR A 388 -24.99 -15.88 4.97
N ASP A 389 -25.70 -16.99 4.75
CA ASP A 389 -26.88 -17.01 3.88
C ASP A 389 -28.01 -16.10 4.39
N ALA A 390 -28.19 -16.03 5.71
CA ALA A 390 -29.13 -15.11 6.35
C ALA A 390 -28.77 -13.65 6.05
N TRP A 391 -27.49 -13.28 6.15
CA TRP A 391 -27.02 -11.94 5.82
C TRP A 391 -27.21 -11.59 4.34
N LYS A 392 -26.81 -12.48 3.42
CA LYS A 392 -27.00 -12.29 1.98
C LYS A 392 -28.48 -12.11 1.64
N ALA A 393 -29.36 -12.92 2.23
CA ALA A 393 -30.81 -12.81 2.06
C ALA A 393 -31.36 -11.49 2.61
N TRP A 394 -30.90 -11.06 3.79
CA TRP A 394 -31.29 -9.80 4.41
C TRP A 394 -30.90 -8.59 3.56
N LEU A 395 -29.66 -8.58 3.04
CA LEU A 395 -29.13 -7.53 2.15
C LEU A 395 -29.91 -7.47 0.84
N ALA A 396 -30.17 -8.63 0.21
CA ALA A 396 -30.96 -8.74 -1.02
C ALA A 396 -32.41 -8.26 -0.83
N ALA A 397 -33.08 -8.70 0.23
CA ALA A 397 -34.46 -8.32 0.51
C ALA A 397 -34.64 -6.81 0.74
N ARG A 398 -33.64 -6.15 1.33
CA ARG A 398 -33.67 -4.71 1.62
C ARG A 398 -33.04 -3.84 0.54
N GLN A 399 -32.33 -4.45 -0.42
CA GLN A 399 -31.48 -3.74 -1.38
C GLN A 399 -30.55 -2.73 -0.68
N MET A 400 -30.01 -3.13 0.47
CA MET A 400 -29.16 -2.28 1.29
C MET A 400 -27.78 -2.12 0.62
N PRO A 401 -27.32 -0.88 0.34
CA PRO A 401 -25.94 -0.63 -0.05
C PRO A 401 -24.96 -1.20 0.98
N HIS A 402 -24.14 -2.14 0.52
CA HIS A 402 -23.17 -2.85 1.34
C HIS A 402 -21.74 -2.51 0.93
N PHE A 403 -20.97 -1.94 1.85
CA PHE A 403 -19.59 -1.50 1.65
C PHE A 403 -18.65 -2.53 2.29
N ALA A 404 -18.28 -3.54 1.49
CA ALA A 404 -17.60 -4.74 1.92
C ALA A 404 -16.11 -4.51 2.18
N TRP A 405 -15.70 -4.45 3.44
CA TRP A 405 -14.29 -4.34 3.83
C TRP A 405 -13.59 -5.72 3.88
N SER A 406 -12.27 -5.73 3.64
CA SER A 406 -11.49 -6.96 3.42
C SER A 406 -12.09 -7.86 2.32
N SER A 407 -12.57 -7.24 1.24
CA SER A 407 -13.31 -7.90 0.15
C SER A 407 -12.53 -9.02 -0.58
N GLN A 408 -11.19 -8.97 -0.50
CA GLN A 408 -10.27 -9.98 -1.06
C GLN A 408 -9.70 -10.95 -0.01
N GLY A 409 -10.26 -11.00 1.20
CA GLY A 409 -9.87 -11.98 2.24
C GLY A 409 -8.43 -11.83 2.73
N ARG A 410 -7.89 -10.60 2.77
CA ARG A 410 -6.54 -10.25 3.28
C ARG A 410 -5.39 -11.11 2.73
N GLY A 411 -5.51 -11.56 1.47
CA GLY A 411 -4.48 -12.35 0.79
C GLY A 411 -4.73 -13.86 0.80
N PHE A 412 -5.85 -14.34 1.36
CA PHE A 412 -6.23 -15.77 1.36
C PHE A 412 -6.31 -16.38 -0.06
N PHE A 413 -6.64 -15.58 -1.07
CA PHE A 413 -6.71 -16.02 -2.48
C PHE A 413 -5.40 -15.82 -3.26
N THR A 414 -4.28 -15.65 -2.57
CA THR A 414 -2.94 -15.54 -3.16
C THR A 414 -2.08 -16.74 -2.74
N ASP A 415 -0.82 -16.75 -3.17
CA ASP A 415 0.18 -17.75 -2.78
C ASP A 415 0.65 -17.59 -1.32
N ARG A 416 0.20 -16.54 -0.63
CA ARG A 416 0.43 -16.32 0.81
C ARG A 416 -0.36 -17.27 1.70
N ALA A 417 -1.36 -17.96 1.16
CA ALA A 417 -2.21 -18.90 1.89
C ALA A 417 -2.23 -20.27 1.22
N GLY A 418 -2.47 -21.30 2.01
CA GLY A 418 -2.49 -22.70 1.58
C GLY A 418 -2.71 -23.64 2.76
N ARG A 419 -3.22 -24.84 2.52
CA ARG A 419 -3.43 -25.86 3.57
C ARG A 419 -2.12 -26.23 4.28
N ASP A 420 -0.99 -26.06 3.59
CA ASP A 420 0.37 -26.32 4.03
C ASP A 420 1.12 -25.05 4.51
N ARG A 421 0.49 -23.88 4.48
CA ARG A 421 1.12 -22.59 4.85
C ARG A 421 0.51 -22.02 6.11
N THR A 422 1.25 -22.06 7.20
CA THR A 422 0.78 -21.65 8.54
C THR A 422 1.67 -20.60 9.21
N ASP A 423 2.58 -19.98 8.44
CA ASP A 423 3.52 -18.94 8.90
C ASP A 423 2.82 -17.62 9.27
N ASN A 424 1.61 -17.39 8.76
CA ASN A 424 0.80 -16.21 9.09
C ASN A 424 -0.35 -16.60 10.03
N GLU A 425 -0.17 -16.35 11.32
CA GLU A 425 -1.14 -16.67 12.38
C GLU A 425 -2.52 -16.01 12.16
N GLU A 426 -2.56 -14.76 11.68
CA GLU A 426 -3.82 -14.07 11.40
C GLU A 426 -4.57 -14.77 10.26
N LEU A 427 -3.89 -15.13 9.18
CA LEU A 427 -4.52 -15.84 8.06
C LEU A 427 -5.12 -17.17 8.49
N VAL A 428 -4.35 -17.95 9.27
CA VAL A 428 -4.77 -19.25 9.79
C VAL A 428 -6.02 -19.08 10.67
N ARG A 429 -5.93 -18.24 11.69
CA ARG A 429 -7.01 -18.05 12.66
C ARG A 429 -8.30 -17.52 12.04
N VAL A 430 -8.19 -16.56 11.13
CA VAL A 430 -9.33 -15.80 10.63
C VAL A 430 -10.01 -16.49 9.44
N TRP A 431 -9.25 -17.13 8.55
CA TRP A 431 -9.76 -17.57 7.25
C TRP A 431 -9.66 -19.07 6.99
N TYR A 432 -8.87 -19.84 7.75
CA TYR A 432 -8.65 -21.25 7.41
C TYR A 432 -9.77 -22.13 7.91
N SER A 433 -10.50 -22.70 6.97
CA SER A 433 -11.45 -23.80 7.18
C SER A 433 -11.54 -24.62 5.91
N GLU A 434 -11.97 -25.87 5.99
CA GLU A 434 -12.20 -26.69 4.79
C GLU A 434 -13.23 -26.05 3.85
N ARG A 435 -14.24 -25.34 4.38
CA ARG A 435 -15.20 -24.61 3.56
C ARG A 435 -14.53 -23.47 2.77
N ASN A 436 -13.70 -22.66 3.42
CA ASN A 436 -12.99 -21.58 2.73
C ASN A 436 -11.95 -22.12 1.75
N PHE A 437 -11.28 -23.22 2.06
CA PHE A 437 -10.38 -23.86 1.11
C PHE A 437 -11.12 -24.44 -0.09
N ALA A 438 -12.30 -25.05 0.09
CA ALA A 438 -13.13 -25.48 -1.04
C ALA A 438 -13.55 -24.29 -1.94
N ARG A 439 -13.90 -23.15 -1.34
CA ARG A 439 -14.15 -21.89 -2.09
C ARG A 439 -12.90 -21.42 -2.85
N ARG A 440 -11.72 -21.50 -2.22
CA ARG A 440 -10.43 -21.18 -2.86
C ARG A 440 -10.11 -22.13 -4.02
N ASP A 441 -10.33 -23.44 -3.86
CA ASP A 441 -10.09 -24.45 -4.89
C ASP A 441 -10.97 -24.19 -6.13
N ARG A 442 -12.24 -23.84 -5.92
CA ARG A 442 -13.16 -23.42 -6.99
C ARG A 442 -12.73 -22.11 -7.64
N ALA A 443 -12.28 -21.13 -6.86
CA ALA A 443 -11.73 -19.89 -7.40
C ALA A 443 -10.49 -20.15 -8.26
N ILE A 444 -9.59 -21.05 -7.85
CA ILE A 444 -8.42 -21.49 -8.65
C ILE A 444 -8.87 -22.15 -9.95
N GLU A 445 -9.85 -23.06 -9.89
CA GLU A 445 -10.36 -23.74 -11.08
C GLU A 445 -10.93 -22.74 -12.10
N LEU A 446 -11.76 -21.79 -11.65
CA LEU A 446 -12.35 -20.80 -12.53
C LEU A 446 -11.32 -19.79 -13.04
N ALA A 447 -10.40 -19.35 -12.17
CA ALA A 447 -9.30 -18.47 -12.55
C ALA A 447 -8.46 -19.08 -13.69
N ARG A 448 -8.13 -20.37 -13.60
CA ARG A 448 -7.40 -21.09 -14.67
C ARG A 448 -8.16 -21.09 -16.00
N LYS A 449 -9.49 -21.31 -15.97
CA LYS A 449 -10.33 -21.30 -17.18
C LYS A 449 -10.39 -19.92 -17.84
N LEU A 450 -10.31 -18.86 -17.05
CA LEU A 450 -10.42 -17.47 -17.51
C LEU A 450 -9.07 -16.78 -17.77
N GLY A 451 -7.94 -17.45 -17.50
CA GLY A 451 -6.61 -16.82 -17.56
C GLY A 451 -6.44 -15.68 -16.55
N LYS A 452 -7.02 -15.84 -15.36
CA LYS A 452 -7.02 -14.87 -14.26
C LYS A 452 -6.38 -15.46 -13.00
N SER A 453 -6.26 -14.66 -11.95
CA SER A 453 -5.81 -15.10 -10.61
C SER A 453 -7.01 -15.39 -9.68
N PRO A 454 -6.88 -16.29 -8.68
CA PRO A 454 -7.98 -16.61 -7.77
C PRO A 454 -8.51 -15.40 -7.00
N ILE A 455 -7.64 -14.44 -6.68
CA ILE A 455 -8.01 -13.18 -6.02
C ILE A 455 -8.94 -12.31 -6.89
N HIS A 456 -8.80 -12.36 -8.23
CA HIS A 456 -9.72 -11.68 -9.14
C HIS A 456 -11.12 -12.29 -9.08
N ILE A 457 -11.20 -13.62 -9.03
CA ILE A 457 -12.48 -14.35 -8.88
C ILE A 457 -13.15 -14.01 -7.56
N ALA A 458 -12.37 -13.96 -6.46
CA ALA A 458 -12.90 -13.60 -5.16
C ALA A 458 -13.49 -12.18 -5.13
N LEU A 459 -12.81 -11.19 -5.73
CA LEU A 459 -13.33 -9.82 -5.83
C LEU A 459 -14.54 -9.74 -6.78
N ALA A 460 -14.52 -10.45 -7.90
CA ALA A 460 -15.65 -10.54 -8.82
C ALA A 460 -16.90 -11.16 -8.16
N TYR A 461 -16.73 -12.15 -7.28
CA TYR A 461 -17.81 -12.72 -6.48
C TYR A 461 -18.49 -11.66 -5.60
N VAL A 462 -17.70 -10.77 -4.99
CA VAL A 462 -18.27 -9.67 -4.17
C VAL A 462 -19.02 -8.66 -5.03
N LEU A 463 -18.54 -8.37 -6.24
CA LEU A 463 -19.20 -7.47 -7.20
C LEU A 463 -20.51 -8.04 -7.76
N ALA A 464 -20.60 -9.35 -7.92
CA ALA A 464 -21.70 -10.05 -8.59
C ALA A 464 -22.92 -10.34 -7.67
N GLN A 465 -22.92 -9.81 -6.45
CA GLN A 465 -24.02 -10.02 -5.50
C GLN A 465 -25.34 -9.39 -5.99
N PRO A 466 -26.50 -9.96 -5.64
CA PRO A 466 -27.83 -9.47 -6.05
C PRO A 466 -28.32 -8.24 -5.26
N PHE A 467 -27.46 -7.64 -4.45
CA PHE A 467 -27.68 -6.40 -3.72
C PHE A 467 -26.59 -5.38 -4.09
N PRO A 468 -26.74 -4.08 -3.77
CA PRO A 468 -25.75 -3.06 -4.12
C PRO A 468 -24.45 -3.22 -3.30
N SER A 469 -23.62 -4.19 -3.69
CA SER A 469 -22.33 -4.54 -3.07
C SER A 469 -21.19 -3.71 -3.66
N VAL A 470 -20.50 -2.97 -2.81
CA VAL A 470 -19.35 -2.12 -3.14
C VAL A 470 -18.14 -2.64 -2.37
N PRO A 471 -17.26 -3.44 -3.00
CA PRO A 471 -16.04 -3.89 -2.34
C PRO A 471 -15.06 -2.74 -2.13
N LEU A 472 -14.47 -2.71 -0.95
CA LEU A 472 -13.33 -1.86 -0.61
C LEU A 472 -12.07 -2.65 -0.93
N ILE A 473 -11.25 -2.12 -1.85
CA ILE A 473 -9.92 -2.64 -2.16
C ILE A 473 -8.86 -1.85 -1.38
N GLY A 474 -7.78 -2.52 -0.98
CA GLY A 474 -6.70 -1.91 -0.18
C GLY A 474 -5.32 -2.14 -0.79
N PRO A 475 -5.07 -1.73 -2.06
CA PRO A 475 -3.75 -1.82 -2.65
C PRO A 475 -2.75 -0.89 -1.94
N ARG A 476 -1.51 -1.32 -1.82
CA ARG A 476 -0.37 -0.56 -1.28
C ARG A 476 0.59 -0.12 -2.37
N THR A 477 0.49 -0.72 -3.55
CA THR A 477 1.32 -0.44 -4.72
C THR A 477 0.45 -0.26 -5.96
N LEU A 478 1.04 0.29 -7.02
CA LEU A 478 0.37 0.36 -8.33
C LEU A 478 0.05 -1.04 -8.87
N ASP A 479 0.97 -1.99 -8.75
CA ASP A 479 0.76 -3.37 -9.20
C ASP A 479 -0.43 -4.02 -8.48
N GLU A 480 -0.59 -3.82 -7.17
CA GLU A 480 -1.73 -4.35 -6.41
C GLU A 480 -3.05 -3.67 -6.81
N LEU A 481 -3.02 -2.37 -7.16
CA LEU A 481 -4.18 -1.68 -7.70
C LEU A 481 -4.56 -2.27 -9.05
N GLU A 482 -3.61 -2.33 -9.98
CA GLU A 482 -3.81 -2.90 -11.32
C GLU A 482 -4.32 -4.34 -11.26
N ASP A 483 -3.76 -5.17 -10.37
CA ASP A 483 -4.20 -6.54 -10.12
C ASP A 483 -5.67 -6.58 -9.65
N SER A 484 -6.03 -5.72 -8.70
CA SER A 484 -7.43 -5.61 -8.23
C SER A 484 -8.39 -5.20 -9.36
N LEU A 485 -7.96 -4.31 -10.26
CA LEU A 485 -8.79 -3.87 -11.39
C LEU A 485 -9.06 -4.99 -12.40
N ARG A 486 -8.21 -6.03 -12.48
CA ARG A 486 -8.43 -7.19 -13.37
C ARG A 486 -9.69 -7.97 -13.06
N ALA A 487 -10.25 -7.83 -11.85
CA ALA A 487 -11.53 -8.43 -11.47
C ALA A 487 -12.73 -7.82 -12.22
N LEU A 488 -12.63 -6.57 -12.70
CA LEU A 488 -13.72 -5.88 -13.39
C LEU A 488 -14.05 -6.48 -14.76
N ASP A 489 -13.08 -7.17 -15.36
CA ASP A 489 -13.22 -7.91 -16.63
C ASP A 489 -14.07 -9.18 -16.49
N ILE A 490 -14.35 -9.62 -15.25
CA ILE A 490 -15.01 -10.90 -14.97
C ILE A 490 -16.50 -10.66 -14.73
N LYS A 491 -17.34 -11.35 -15.51
CA LYS A 491 -18.80 -11.34 -15.34
C LYS A 491 -19.25 -12.71 -14.85
N LEU A 492 -19.53 -12.81 -13.55
CA LEU A 492 -20.06 -14.03 -12.95
C LEU A 492 -21.59 -14.04 -13.07
N THR A 493 -22.15 -15.18 -13.49
CA THR A 493 -23.60 -15.38 -13.46
C THR A 493 -24.07 -15.75 -12.03
N PRO A 494 -25.37 -15.70 -11.74
CA PRO A 494 -25.90 -16.21 -10.47
C PRO A 494 -25.49 -17.67 -10.19
N GLU A 495 -25.40 -18.51 -11.21
CA GLU A 495 -24.93 -19.90 -11.09
C GLU A 495 -23.44 -19.98 -10.73
N ASP A 496 -22.59 -19.13 -11.32
CA ASP A 496 -21.18 -19.06 -10.94
C ASP A 496 -21.01 -18.62 -9.49
N VAL A 497 -21.78 -17.62 -9.05
CA VAL A 497 -21.77 -17.12 -7.66
C VAL A 497 -22.17 -18.24 -6.69
N ALA A 498 -23.26 -18.97 -6.98
CA ALA A 498 -23.71 -20.09 -6.16
C ALA A 498 -22.69 -21.25 -6.15
N TRP A 499 -22.11 -21.59 -7.31
CA TRP A 499 -21.08 -22.62 -7.41
C TRP A 499 -19.83 -22.24 -6.61
N LEU A 500 -19.35 -21.00 -6.71
CA LEU A 500 -18.18 -20.53 -5.97
C LEU A 500 -18.38 -20.60 -4.46
N ASP A 501 -19.59 -20.33 -3.97
CA ASP A 501 -19.91 -20.28 -2.55
C ASP A 501 -20.23 -21.65 -1.93
N GLU A 502 -21.09 -22.41 -2.59
CA GLU A 502 -21.68 -23.65 -2.05
C GLU A 502 -21.21 -24.89 -2.78
N GLY A 503 -20.78 -24.77 -4.04
CA GLY A 503 -20.43 -25.91 -4.88
C GLY A 503 -21.63 -26.55 -5.56
N ALA A 504 -22.75 -25.82 -5.64
CA ALA A 504 -23.95 -26.22 -6.35
C ALA A 504 -23.63 -26.55 -7.83
N GLU A 505 -24.32 -27.52 -8.41
CA GLU A 505 -24.10 -27.91 -9.81
C GLU A 505 -24.30 -26.73 -10.77
N ARG A 506 -23.30 -26.44 -11.62
CA ARG A 506 -23.48 -25.52 -12.74
C ARG A 506 -24.38 -26.19 -13.78
N ARG A 507 -25.54 -25.60 -14.06
CA ARG A 507 -26.33 -26.01 -15.24
C ARG A 507 -25.45 -25.80 -16.47
N ARG A 508 -25.11 -26.88 -17.16
CA ARG A 508 -24.29 -26.82 -18.38
C ARG A 508 -24.98 -25.91 -19.39
N ALA A 509 -24.26 -24.90 -19.86
CA ALA A 509 -24.61 -24.15 -21.06
C ALA A 509 -24.25 -24.98 -22.30
#